data_AF-I4CS85-F1
#
_entry.id   AF-I4CS85-F1
#
_cell.length_a   1.000
_cell.length_b   1.000
_cell.length_c   1.000
_cell.angle_alpha   90.00
_cell.angle_beta   90.00
_cell.angle_gamma   90.00
#
_symmetry.space_group_name_H-M   'P 1'
#
loop_
_entity.id
_entity.type
_entity.pdbx_description
1 polymer ?
#
loop_
_entity_poly.entity_id
_entity_poly.type
_entity_poly.pdbx_seq_one_letter_code
_entity_poly.pdbx_strand_id
1 'polypeptide(L)'
;MSSSKPTTPYSQREQGYREKALKMYPWVCGRCAREFSGKRLSELTVHHKDHNHDNNPEDGSNWELLCLYCHDNEHSRYTDNQYQAEARPGSDLGPKETFKAFANLADLLKGKQD
;
A
#
# COMPACT_ATOMS: atom_id res chain seq x y z
N MET A 1 -31.12 23.45 -5.40
CA MET A 1 -31.31 22.25 -4.55
C MET A 1 -29.93 21.79 -4.10
N SER A 2 -29.42 22.34 -2.99
CA SER A 2 -28.11 21.96 -2.45
C SER A 2 -28.23 20.61 -1.76
N SER A 3 -27.64 19.58 -2.35
CA SER A 3 -27.56 18.25 -1.72
C SER A 3 -26.48 18.28 -0.64
N SER A 4 -26.90 18.39 0.61
CA SER A 4 -26.03 18.29 1.78
C SER A 4 -25.47 16.86 1.86
N LYS A 5 -24.19 16.66 1.53
CA LYS A 5 -23.51 15.38 1.78
C LYS A 5 -23.50 15.11 3.29
N PRO A 6 -23.88 13.91 3.75
CA PRO A 6 -23.88 13.59 5.18
C PRO A 6 -22.44 13.58 5.74
N THR A 7 -22.20 14.43 6.74
CA THR A 7 -20.93 14.61 7.45
C THR A 7 -20.73 13.53 8.53
N THR A 8 -20.88 12.25 8.18
CA THR A 8 -20.54 11.18 9.13
C THR A 8 -19.03 11.09 9.28
N PRO A 9 -18.48 11.15 10.52
CA PRO A 9 -17.06 10.99 10.77
C PRO A 9 -16.54 9.68 10.17
N TYR A 10 -15.37 9.74 9.53
CA TYR A 10 -14.72 8.61 8.88
C TYR A 10 -14.65 7.37 9.80
N SER A 11 -14.27 7.56 11.06
CA SER A 11 -14.17 6.49 12.08
C SER A 11 -15.47 5.76 12.37
N GLN A 12 -16.64 6.42 12.28
CA GLN A 12 -17.95 5.77 12.46
C GLN A 12 -18.31 4.91 11.24
N ARG A 13 -17.84 5.28 10.04
CA ARG A 13 -17.99 4.45 8.84
C ARG A 13 -17.10 3.21 8.93
N GLU A 14 -15.88 3.37 9.44
CA GLU A 14 -14.91 2.27 9.59
C GLU A 14 -15.41 1.13 10.50
N GLN A 15 -16.07 1.45 11.61
CA GLN A 15 -16.54 0.45 12.57
C GLN A 15 -17.51 -0.55 11.91
N GLY A 16 -18.42 -0.07 11.05
CA GLY A 16 -19.43 -0.93 10.43
C GLY A 16 -18.85 -1.93 9.43
N TYR A 17 -18.09 -1.48 8.44
CA TYR A 17 -17.55 -2.39 7.42
C TYR A 17 -16.39 -3.26 7.95
N ARG A 18 -15.62 -2.76 8.93
CA ARG A 18 -14.52 -3.54 9.51
C ARG A 18 -15.03 -4.78 10.23
N GLU A 19 -16.07 -4.64 11.04
CA GLU A 19 -16.68 -5.77 11.73
C GLU A 19 -17.29 -6.78 10.75
N LYS A 20 -17.90 -6.30 9.65
CA LYS A 20 -18.39 -7.16 8.57
C LYS A 20 -17.25 -7.92 7.90
N ALA A 21 -16.17 -7.24 7.53
CA ALA A 21 -15.02 -7.85 6.87
C ALA A 21 -14.36 -8.95 7.75
N LEU A 22 -14.18 -8.70 9.04
CA LEU A 22 -13.64 -9.71 9.97
C LEU A 22 -14.56 -10.93 10.17
N LYS A 23 -15.85 -10.82 9.88
CA LYS A 23 -16.79 -11.96 9.91
C LYS A 23 -16.80 -12.74 8.60
N MET A 24 -16.56 -12.07 7.47
CA MET A 24 -16.61 -12.68 6.13
C MET A 24 -15.29 -13.31 5.69
N TYR A 25 -14.15 -12.71 6.08
CA TYR A 25 -12.83 -13.14 5.62
C TYR A 25 -12.04 -13.90 6.68
N PRO A 26 -11.16 -14.83 6.25
CA PRO A 26 -10.20 -15.43 7.17
C PRO A 26 -9.29 -14.36 7.76
N TRP A 27 -8.90 -14.52 9.02
CA TRP A 27 -8.02 -13.57 9.73
C TRP A 27 -6.56 -13.71 9.29
N VAL A 28 -6.32 -13.54 7.99
CA VAL A 28 -5.04 -13.72 7.33
C VAL A 28 -4.79 -12.51 6.45
N CYS A 29 -3.55 -12.01 6.44
CA CYS A 29 -3.17 -10.93 5.53
C CYS A 29 -3.12 -11.44 4.09
N GLY A 30 -3.88 -10.82 3.19
CA GLY A 30 -3.94 -11.17 1.76
C GLY A 30 -2.63 -10.99 0.98
N ARG A 31 -1.61 -10.31 1.55
CA ARG A 31 -0.32 -10.06 0.88
C ARG A 31 0.85 -10.88 1.43
N CYS A 32 0.95 -11.03 2.76
CA CYS A 32 2.05 -11.76 3.40
C CYS A 32 1.65 -13.09 4.03
N ALA A 33 0.38 -13.49 3.91
CA ALA A 33 -0.17 -14.75 4.43
C ALA A 33 -0.01 -14.97 5.95
N ARG A 34 0.33 -13.93 6.71
CA ARG A 34 0.39 -14.00 8.19
C ARG A 34 -1.01 -14.11 8.77
N GLU A 35 -1.20 -15.04 9.70
CA GLU A 35 -2.45 -15.21 10.44
C GLU A 35 -2.52 -14.32 11.70
N PHE A 36 -3.72 -13.91 12.09
CA PHE A 36 -3.99 -13.02 13.22
C PHE A 36 -5.09 -13.60 14.11
N SER A 37 -4.96 -13.41 15.42
CA SER A 37 -5.93 -13.90 16.40
C SER A 37 -5.86 -13.10 17.69
N GLY A 38 -6.92 -13.18 18.49
CA GLY A 38 -7.01 -12.53 19.80
C GLY A 38 -6.70 -11.03 19.73
N LYS A 39 -5.76 -10.58 20.56
CA LYS A 39 -5.35 -9.18 20.63
C LYS A 39 -4.71 -8.66 19.33
N ARG A 40 -4.11 -9.53 18.51
CA ARG A 40 -3.47 -9.10 17.25
C ARG A 40 -4.47 -8.80 16.14
N LEU A 41 -5.77 -9.10 16.31
CA LEU A 41 -6.78 -8.76 15.29
C LEU A 41 -6.91 -7.25 15.06
N SER A 42 -6.50 -6.41 16.01
CA SER A 42 -6.43 -4.96 15.79
C SER A 42 -5.39 -4.56 14.74
N GLU A 43 -4.40 -5.42 14.46
CA GLU A 43 -3.36 -5.19 13.44
C GLU A 43 -3.81 -5.62 12.03
N LEU A 44 -4.97 -6.26 11.91
CA LEU A 44 -5.58 -6.64 10.64
C LEU A 44 -6.62 -5.59 10.26
N THR A 45 -6.37 -4.87 9.17
CA THR A 45 -7.17 -3.74 8.69
C THR A 45 -7.87 -4.08 7.38
N VAL A 46 -8.96 -3.36 7.10
CA VAL A 46 -9.65 -3.44 5.81
C VAL A 46 -8.97 -2.50 4.84
N HIS A 47 -8.63 -3.01 3.67
CA HIS A 47 -8.17 -2.23 2.52
C HIS A 47 -9.25 -2.25 1.43
N HIS A 48 -9.53 -1.09 0.83
CA HIS A 48 -10.43 -0.96 -0.33
C HIS A 48 -9.62 -1.11 -1.61
N LYS A 49 -9.91 -2.15 -2.42
CA LYS A 49 -9.14 -2.47 -3.63
C LYS A 49 -9.15 -1.33 -4.65
N ASP A 50 -10.26 -0.61 -4.76
CA ASP A 50 -10.42 0.54 -5.63
C ASP A 50 -9.98 1.88 -4.99
N HIS A 51 -9.45 1.85 -3.76
CA HIS A 51 -9.04 3.01 -2.97
C HIS A 51 -10.18 4.01 -2.66
N ASN A 52 -11.44 3.63 -2.90
CA ASN A 52 -12.62 4.43 -2.61
C ASN A 52 -13.32 3.94 -1.34
N HIS A 53 -13.08 4.66 -0.24
CA HIS A 53 -13.63 4.36 1.08
C HIS A 53 -15.16 4.47 1.18
N ASP A 54 -15.83 5.08 0.19
CA ASP A 54 -17.30 5.14 0.14
C ASP A 54 -17.90 3.93 -0.60
N ASN A 55 -17.11 3.17 -1.39
CA ASN A 55 -17.57 1.97 -2.10
C ASN A 55 -17.54 0.73 -1.17
N ASN A 56 -18.65 0.54 -0.45
CA ASN A 56 -18.79 -0.48 0.60
C ASN A 56 -19.90 -1.49 0.25
N PRO A 57 -19.69 -2.38 -0.74
CA PRO A 57 -20.69 -3.36 -1.12
C PRO A 57 -20.91 -4.38 0.01
N GLU A 58 -22.16 -4.81 0.20
CA GLU A 58 -22.55 -5.72 1.29
C GLU A 58 -21.91 -7.12 1.19
N ASP A 59 -21.50 -7.53 -0.01
CA ASP A 59 -20.77 -8.77 -0.27
C ASP A 59 -19.26 -8.67 0.03
N GLY A 60 -18.78 -7.47 0.38
CA GLY A 60 -17.38 -7.17 0.64
C GLY A 60 -16.47 -7.27 -0.59
N SER A 61 -17.00 -7.38 -1.81
CA SER A 61 -16.20 -7.58 -3.03
C SER A 61 -15.07 -6.56 -3.23
N ASN A 62 -15.24 -5.33 -2.73
CA ASN A 62 -14.23 -4.26 -2.75
C ASN A 62 -13.20 -4.31 -1.60
N TRP A 63 -13.30 -5.23 -0.66
CA TRP A 63 -12.45 -5.30 0.53
C TRP A 63 -11.41 -6.41 0.44
N GLU A 64 -10.27 -6.19 1.10
CA GLU A 64 -9.32 -7.24 1.48
C GLU A 64 -8.79 -6.97 2.90
N LEU A 65 -8.35 -8.02 3.61
CA LEU A 65 -7.74 -7.88 4.93
C LEU A 65 -6.22 -7.86 4.80
N LEU A 66 -5.60 -6.78 5.28
CA LEU A 66 -4.14 -6.59 5.25
C LEU A 66 -3.61 -6.30 6.64
N CYS A 67 -2.39 -6.74 6.92
CA CYS A 67 -1.69 -6.26 8.11
C CYS A 67 -1.26 -4.80 7.90
N LEU A 68 -1.07 -4.06 8.99
CA LEU A 68 -0.67 -2.64 8.97
C LEU A 68 0.43 -2.34 7.92
N TYR A 69 1.52 -3.12 7.92
CA TYR A 69 2.63 -2.92 6.99
C TYR A 69 2.26 -3.18 5.52
N CYS A 70 1.49 -4.23 5.24
CA CYS A 70 1.07 -4.53 3.87
C CYS A 70 0.04 -3.50 3.38
N HIS A 71 -0.78 -2.98 4.29
CA HIS A 71 -1.76 -1.95 3.99
C HIS A 71 -1.04 -0.65 3.57
N ASP A 72 -0.16 -0.13 4.41
CA ASP A 72 0.59 1.12 4.14
C ASP A 72 1.43 1.02 2.86
N ASN A 73 2.04 -0.14 2.61
CA ASN A 73 2.80 -0.39 1.40
C ASN A 73 1.92 -0.37 0.13
N GLU A 74 0.68 -0.85 0.19
CA GLU A 74 -0.23 -0.80 -0.97
C GLU A 74 -0.62 0.64 -1.29
N HIS A 75 -0.96 1.45 -0.28
CA HIS A 75 -1.22 2.89 -0.44
C HIS A 75 -0.01 3.64 -1.01
N SER A 76 1.19 3.27 -0.56
CA SER A 76 2.44 3.86 -1.06
C SER A 76 2.67 3.52 -2.53
N ARG A 77 2.50 2.25 -2.92
CA ARG A 77 2.61 1.81 -4.33
C ARG A 77 1.59 2.50 -5.23
N TYR A 78 0.34 2.66 -4.76
CA TYR A 78 -0.68 3.39 -5.52
C TYR A 78 -0.26 4.84 -5.74
N THR A 79 0.21 5.51 -4.69
CA THR A 79 0.69 6.90 -4.77
C THR A 79 1.89 7.01 -5.72
N ASP A 80 2.88 6.14 -5.59
CA ASP A 80 4.08 6.14 -6.43
C ASP A 80 3.74 5.92 -7.92
N ASN A 81 2.81 5.01 -8.22
CA ASN A 81 2.34 4.77 -9.58
C ASN A 81 1.70 6.01 -10.22
N GLN A 82 1.06 6.89 -9.44
CA GLN A 82 0.49 8.13 -9.95
C GLN A 82 1.57 9.16 -10.33
N TYR A 83 2.77 9.06 -9.77
CA TYR A 83 3.91 9.93 -10.08
C TYR A 83 4.83 9.36 -11.16
N GLN A 84 4.80 8.04 -11.37
CA GLN A 84 5.54 7.37 -12.45
C GLN A 84 4.83 7.62 -13.78
N ALA A 85 5.44 8.39 -14.68
CA ALA A 85 4.99 8.45 -16.06
C ALA A 85 5.14 7.04 -16.68
N GLU A 86 4.10 6.56 -17.37
CA GLU A 86 4.19 5.29 -18.10
C GLU A 86 5.42 5.30 -19.02
N ALA A 87 6.28 4.30 -18.89
CA ALA A 87 7.42 4.14 -19.77
C ALA A 87 6.91 3.95 -21.20
N ARG A 88 6.99 5.01 -22.03
CA ARG A 88 6.55 4.94 -23.42
C ARG A 88 7.60 4.13 -24.19
N PRO A 89 7.24 3.04 -24.89
CA PRO A 89 8.17 2.33 -25.74
C PRO A 89 8.78 3.30 -26.76
N GLY A 90 10.10 3.49 -26.72
CA GLY A 90 10.80 4.45 -27.58
C GLY A 90 10.91 5.87 -27.03
N SER A 91 10.54 6.14 -25.78
CA SER A 91 10.93 7.39 -25.12
C SER A 91 12.46 7.46 -25.05
N ASP A 92 13.04 8.54 -25.58
CA ASP A 92 14.42 8.90 -25.34
C ASP A 92 14.62 9.05 -23.82
N LEU A 93 15.31 8.08 -23.19
CA LEU A 93 15.60 8.07 -21.75
C LEU A 93 16.67 9.12 -21.38
N GLY A 94 17.01 10.01 -22.31
CA GLY A 94 18.12 10.92 -22.20
C GLY A 94 19.46 10.18 -22.32
N PRO A 95 20.56 10.91 -22.14
CA PRO A 95 21.89 10.32 -22.11
C PRO A 95 21.94 9.18 -21.09
N LYS A 96 22.46 8.01 -21.49
CA LYS A 96 22.79 6.95 -20.55
C LYS A 96 23.90 7.46 -19.62
N GLU A 97 23.53 7.94 -18.45
CA GLU A 97 24.46 8.33 -17.39
C GLU A 97 25.22 7.08 -16.91
N THR A 98 26.47 6.94 -17.35
CA THR A 98 27.35 5.83 -16.96
C THR A 98 28.09 6.15 -15.65
N PHE A 99 27.35 6.65 -14.65
CA PHE A 99 27.96 7.06 -13.38
C PHE A 99 28.58 5.86 -12.67
N LYS A 100 29.91 5.77 -12.71
CA LYS A 100 30.67 4.76 -12.00
C LYS A 100 30.88 5.20 -10.55
N ALA A 101 29.85 5.03 -9.72
CA ALA A 101 29.85 5.40 -8.29
C ALA A 101 31.06 4.87 -7.49
N PHE A 102 31.67 3.78 -7.96
CA PHE A 102 32.79 3.11 -7.31
C PHE A 102 34.06 3.04 -8.16
N ALA A 103 34.20 3.88 -9.20
CA ALA A 103 35.36 3.85 -10.11
C ALA A 103 36.71 3.89 -9.37
N ASN A 104 36.79 4.64 -8.26
CA ASN A 104 38.00 4.83 -7.48
C ASN A 104 37.98 4.12 -6.12
N LEU A 105 37.02 3.21 -5.89
CA LEU A 105 36.93 2.48 -4.63
C LEU A 105 38.17 1.61 -4.37
N ALA A 106 38.72 0.99 -5.42
CA ALA A 106 39.90 0.15 -5.32
C ALA A 106 41.13 0.92 -4.82
N ASP A 107 41.29 2.19 -5.20
CA ASP A 107 42.45 3.00 -4.78
C ASP A 107 42.29 3.50 -3.34
N LEU A 108 41.07 3.76 -2.89
CA LEU A 108 40.77 4.06 -1.48
C LEU A 108 41.03 2.86 -0.56
N LEU A 109 40.82 1.63 -1.04
CA LEU A 109 41.04 0.41 -0.26
C LEU A 109 42.52 0.01 -0.14
N LYS A 110 43.37 0.39 -1.10
CA LYS A 110 44.82 0.13 -1.06
C LYS A 110 45.54 0.95 0.02
N GLY A 111 45.03 2.12 0.38
CA GLY A 111 45.60 2.98 1.43
C GLY A 111 45.27 2.53 2.86
N LYS A 112 44.60 1.38 3.04
CA LYS A 112 44.09 0.90 4.34
C LYS A 112 44.57 -0.50 4.71
N GLN A 113 45.66 -0.97 4.10
CA GLN A 113 46.39 -2.14 4.58
C GLN A 113 47.33 -1.70 5.71
N ASP A 114 46.80 -1.70 6.92
CA ASP A 114 47.58 -1.89 8.15
C ASP A 114 47.42 -3.35 8.60
#